data_AF-A0A4Z2F0L8-F1
#
_entry.id   AF-A0A4Z2F0L8-F1
#
_cell.length_a   1.000
_cell.length_b   1.000
_cell.length_c   1.000
_cell.angle_alpha   90.00
_cell.angle_beta   90.00
_cell.angle_gamma   90.00
#
_symmetry.space_group_name_H-M   'P 1'
#
loop_
_entity.id
_entity.type
_entity.pdbx_description
1 polymer ?
#
loop_
_entity_poly.entity_id
_entity_poly.type
_entity_poly.pdbx_seq_one_letter_code
_entity_poly.pdbx_strand_id
1 'polypeptide(L)'
;MVHRGYCDAGKKPKPIRRMCNLQDCTQPQWASEDWEHCTKTCGSLGFQIRTVRCVQVLSEAANRSVHSKYCSGEKPESRRPCSRAACPAQWRTGAWSECSVTCGEGMERRLVTCRIGDQCNSDKPETVRFCRPGPCHGNHSDAPPLSKQSLSLYLANSVHSSSKQIKHYNPPESHNPSR
;
A
#
# COMPACT_ATOMS: atom_id res chain seq x y z
N MET A 1 51.41 -40.95 -14.49
CA MET A 1 52.55 -40.04 -14.27
C MET A 1 53.83 -40.85 -14.37
N VAL A 2 54.81 -40.44 -15.16
CA VAL A 2 56.11 -41.12 -15.27
C VAL A 2 57.09 -40.47 -14.29
N HIS A 3 57.87 -41.29 -13.59
CA HIS A 3 58.86 -40.82 -12.61
C HIS A 3 59.95 -39.99 -13.30
N ARG A 4 60.31 -38.84 -12.70
CA ARG A 4 61.17 -37.79 -13.28
C ARG A 4 62.54 -38.31 -13.79
N GLY A 5 63.04 -39.40 -13.20
CA GLY A 5 64.31 -40.04 -13.57
C GLY A 5 64.29 -40.78 -14.92
N TYR A 6 63.12 -41.07 -15.50
CA TYR A 6 63.00 -41.72 -16.81
C TYR A 6 62.79 -40.72 -17.97
N CYS A 7 62.77 -39.42 -17.68
CA CYS A 7 62.69 -38.38 -18.71
C CYS A 7 64.09 -37.85 -19.05
N ASP A 8 64.47 -37.98 -20.31
CA ASP A 8 65.68 -37.36 -20.85
C ASP A 8 65.55 -35.83 -20.84
N ALA A 9 66.39 -35.17 -20.03
CA ALA A 9 66.41 -33.72 -19.90
C ALA A 9 66.78 -33.00 -21.20
N GLY A 10 67.57 -33.64 -22.08
CA GLY A 10 67.96 -33.10 -23.38
C GLY A 10 66.84 -33.08 -24.41
N LYS A 11 65.82 -33.93 -24.23
CA LYS A 11 64.60 -33.98 -25.06
C LYS A 11 63.45 -33.21 -24.46
N LYS A 12 63.66 -32.51 -23.34
CA LYS A 12 62.63 -31.72 -22.69
C LYS A 12 62.26 -30.54 -23.59
N PRO A 13 61.02 -30.47 -24.13
CA PRO A 13 60.62 -29.34 -24.95
C PRO A 13 60.67 -28.06 -24.12
N LYS A 14 61.01 -26.94 -24.76
CA LYS A 14 60.83 -25.65 -24.12
C LYS A 14 59.35 -25.48 -23.73
N PRO A 15 59.04 -25.06 -22.51
CA PRO A 15 57.67 -24.88 -22.08
C PRO A 15 56.94 -23.90 -23.02
N ILE A 16 55.94 -24.38 -23.75
CA ILE A 16 55.07 -23.54 -24.58
C ILE A 16 54.13 -22.80 -23.63
N ARG A 17 54.37 -21.51 -23.44
CA ARG A 17 53.48 -20.63 -22.70
C ARG A 17 52.74 -19.76 -23.70
N ARG A 18 51.41 -19.88 -23.72
CA ARG A 18 50.52 -18.99 -24.44
C ARG A 18 49.71 -18.18 -23.45
N MET A 19 49.46 -16.93 -23.79
CA MET A 19 48.55 -16.08 -23.04
C MET A 19 47.12 -16.58 -23.32
N CYS A 20 46.37 -16.78 -22.23
CA CYS A 20 44.95 -17.08 -22.29
C CYS A 20 44.19 -15.76 -22.14
N ASN A 21 42.93 -15.69 -22.61
CA ASN A 21 42.07 -14.50 -22.47
C ASN A 21 42.68 -13.24 -23.12
N LEU A 22 43.13 -13.37 -24.38
CA LEU A 22 43.67 -12.27 -25.18
C LEU A 22 42.65 -11.16 -25.53
N GLN A 23 41.38 -11.35 -25.17
CA GLN A 23 40.34 -10.34 -25.34
C GLN A 23 40.35 -9.42 -24.12
N ASP A 24 40.37 -8.11 -24.35
CA ASP A 24 40.24 -7.14 -23.26
C ASP A 24 38.92 -7.36 -22.52
N CYS A 25 39.02 -7.57 -21.21
CA CYS A 25 37.86 -7.55 -20.33
C CYS A 25 37.33 -6.11 -20.35
N THR A 26 36.24 -5.89 -21.09
CA THR A 26 35.55 -4.60 -21.06
C THR A 26 35.10 -4.30 -19.62
N GLN A 27 34.99 -3.04 -19.22
CA GLN A 27 34.51 -2.70 -17.87
C GLN A 27 32.98 -2.83 -17.83
N PRO A 28 32.40 -3.72 -17.00
CA PRO A 28 30.94 -3.85 -16.95
C PRO A 28 30.29 -2.57 -16.44
N GLN A 29 29.11 -2.27 -17.01
CA GLN A 29 28.36 -1.04 -16.79
C GLN A 29 26.97 -1.32 -16.22
N TRP A 30 26.42 -0.35 -15.50
CA TRP A 30 25.03 -0.41 -15.07
C TRP A 30 24.10 -0.24 -16.27
N ALA A 31 23.20 -1.20 -16.45
CA ALA A 31 22.09 -1.09 -17.39
C ALA A 31 20.78 -1.10 -16.62
N SER A 32 19.89 -0.17 -16.99
CA SER A 32 18.52 -0.10 -16.48
C SER A 32 17.53 -0.36 -17.60
N GLU A 33 16.55 -1.21 -17.33
CA GLU A 33 15.37 -1.36 -18.19
C GLU A 33 14.42 -0.17 -18.00
N ASP A 34 13.36 -0.14 -18.81
CA ASP A 34 12.28 0.82 -18.65
C ASP A 34 11.55 0.64 -17.32
N TRP A 35 10.94 1.73 -16.86
CA TRP A 35 10.09 1.70 -15.69
C TRP A 35 8.81 0.92 -15.97
N GLU A 36 8.50 -0.03 -15.10
CA GLU A 36 7.19 -0.66 -15.07
C GLU A 36 6.08 0.36 -14.77
N HIS A 37 4.85 -0.09 -14.96
CA HIS A 37 3.67 0.69 -14.60
C HIS A 37 3.64 0.99 -13.09
N CYS A 38 3.01 2.11 -12.74
CA CYS A 38 2.84 2.50 -11.34
C CYS A 38 2.03 1.43 -10.61
N THR A 39 2.50 0.97 -9.45
CA THR A 39 1.83 -0.08 -8.64
C THR A 39 0.42 0.32 -8.16
N LYS A 40 0.09 1.60 -8.24
CA LYS A 40 -1.24 2.14 -7.97
C LYS A 40 -1.73 2.94 -9.17
N THR A 41 -3.00 2.80 -9.50
CA THR A 41 -3.66 3.56 -10.58
C THR A 41 -4.12 4.95 -10.12
N CYS A 42 -4.19 5.17 -8.81
CA CYS A 42 -4.61 6.43 -8.19
C CYS A 42 -3.85 6.66 -6.86
N GLY A 43 -3.84 7.91 -6.39
CA GLY A 43 -3.22 8.34 -5.14
C GLY A 43 -1.70 8.55 -5.25
N SER A 44 -1.09 8.88 -4.12
CA SER A 44 0.34 9.25 -3.99
C SER A 44 1.22 8.14 -3.40
N LEU A 45 0.63 7.01 -2.99
CA LEU A 45 1.35 5.90 -2.36
C LEU A 45 1.88 4.87 -3.39
N GLY A 46 1.85 5.22 -4.67
CA GLY A 46 2.35 4.38 -5.76
C GLY A 46 3.86 4.45 -5.90
N PHE A 47 4.43 3.39 -6.48
CA PHE A 47 5.84 3.38 -6.92
C PHE A 47 5.97 2.68 -8.27
N GLN A 48 7.00 3.04 -9.02
CA GLN A 48 7.45 2.30 -10.20
C GLN A 48 8.70 1.51 -9.84
N ILE A 49 8.83 0.34 -10.46
CA ILE A 49 9.99 -0.54 -10.33
C ILE A 49 10.63 -0.66 -11.71
N ARG A 50 11.95 -0.77 -11.76
CA ARG A 50 12.65 -1.18 -12.97
C ARG A 50 13.78 -2.13 -12.63
N THR A 51 14.14 -2.97 -13.58
CA THR A 51 15.29 -3.84 -13.45
C THR A 51 16.59 -3.06 -13.64
N VAL A 52 17.53 -3.23 -12.71
CA VAL A 52 18.89 -2.67 -12.81
C VAL A 52 19.88 -3.82 -12.70
N ARG A 53 20.64 -4.06 -13.76
CA ARG A 53 21.63 -5.15 -13.85
C ARG A 53 23.01 -4.57 -14.16
N CYS A 54 24.04 -5.24 -13.65
CA CYS A 54 25.40 -4.98 -14.07
C CYS A 54 25.70 -5.85 -15.30
N VAL A 55 26.00 -5.23 -16.44
CA VAL A 55 26.15 -5.94 -17.71
C VAL A 55 27.55 -5.80 -18.28
N GLN A 56 28.07 -6.94 -18.75
CA GLN A 56 29.33 -7.06 -19.46
C GLN A 56 29.02 -7.18 -20.96
N VAL A 57 29.53 -6.26 -21.77
CA VAL A 57 29.42 -6.34 -23.24
C VAL A 57 30.55 -7.23 -23.76
N LEU A 58 30.20 -8.40 -24.32
CA LEU A 58 31.17 -9.27 -24.97
C LEU A 58 31.35 -8.87 -26.45
N SER A 59 32.44 -9.33 -27.06
CA SER A 59 32.87 -8.99 -28.44
C SER A 59 31.86 -9.35 -29.55
N GLU A 60 30.77 -10.06 -29.23
CA GLU A 60 29.79 -10.61 -30.17
C GLU A 60 28.35 -10.25 -29.74
N ALA A 61 28.11 -8.99 -29.36
CA ALA A 61 26.80 -8.41 -28.96
C ALA A 61 26.01 -9.12 -27.83
N ALA A 62 26.57 -10.15 -27.22
CA ALA A 62 25.99 -10.83 -26.09
C ALA A 62 26.26 -10.04 -24.81
N ASN A 63 25.21 -9.42 -24.26
CA ASN A 63 25.27 -8.78 -22.95
C ASN A 63 25.12 -9.84 -21.86
N ARG A 64 26.16 -10.04 -21.05
CA ARG A 64 26.12 -10.95 -19.91
C ARG A 64 25.84 -10.19 -18.63
N SER A 65 24.83 -10.62 -17.87
CA SER A 65 24.61 -10.11 -16.51
C SER A 65 25.67 -10.67 -15.55
N VAL A 66 26.33 -9.78 -14.81
CA VAL A 66 27.38 -10.10 -13.83
C VAL A 66 27.02 -9.54 -12.45
N HIS A 67 27.81 -9.89 -11.44
CA HIS A 67 27.57 -9.43 -10.07
C HIS A 67 27.77 -7.90 -9.94
N SER A 68 26.91 -7.23 -9.18
CA SER A 68 26.96 -5.77 -8.95
C SER A 68 28.33 -5.21 -8.58
N LYS A 69 29.15 -6.00 -7.86
CA LYS A 69 30.49 -5.61 -7.41
C LYS A 69 31.46 -5.25 -8.54
N TYR A 70 31.18 -5.69 -9.76
CA TYR A 70 32.05 -5.43 -10.92
C TYR A 70 31.71 -4.12 -11.62
N CYS A 71 30.51 -3.57 -11.42
CA CYS A 71 30.16 -2.25 -11.94
C CYS A 71 30.68 -1.16 -11.00
N SER A 72 31.33 -0.16 -11.58
CA SER A 72 31.76 1.05 -10.87
C SER A 72 30.69 2.14 -10.96
N GLY A 73 30.77 3.12 -10.07
CA GLY A 73 29.83 4.24 -10.01
C GLY A 73 28.54 3.94 -9.24
N GLU A 74 27.66 4.93 -9.20
CA GLU A 74 26.40 4.85 -8.47
C GLU A 74 25.43 3.89 -9.17
N LYS A 75 24.85 2.96 -8.40
CA LYS A 75 23.83 2.06 -8.91
C LYS A 75 22.55 2.86 -9.19
N PRO A 76 22.00 2.82 -10.42
CA PRO A 76 20.74 3.50 -10.72
C PRO A 76 19.60 3.04 -9.81
N GLU A 77 18.67 3.95 -9.53
CA GLU A 77 17.48 3.63 -8.73
C GLU A 77 16.68 2.49 -9.36
N SER A 78 16.30 1.51 -8.56
CA SER A 78 15.40 0.41 -8.99
C SER A 78 13.95 0.67 -8.62
N ARG A 79 13.67 1.67 -7.78
CA ARG A 79 12.34 2.01 -7.28
C ARG A 79 12.22 3.51 -7.11
N ARG A 80 11.16 4.10 -7.65
CA ARG A 80 10.84 5.53 -7.48
C ARG A 80 9.36 5.74 -7.16
N PRO A 81 8.98 6.81 -6.43
CA PRO A 81 7.58 7.14 -6.20
C PRO A 81 6.88 7.51 -7.52
N CYS A 82 5.59 7.21 -7.61
CA CYS A 82 4.72 7.71 -8.66
C CYS A 82 3.40 8.20 -8.05
N SER A 83 3.05 9.44 -8.39
CA SER A 83 1.79 10.06 -7.99
C SER A 83 0.83 10.04 -9.17
N ARG A 84 -0.41 9.62 -8.90
CA ARG A 84 -1.52 9.66 -9.84
C ARG A 84 -2.61 10.58 -9.29
N ALA A 85 -3.66 10.80 -10.07
CA ALA A 85 -4.85 11.51 -9.60
C ALA A 85 -5.39 10.88 -8.30
N ALA A 86 -6.07 11.67 -7.46
CA ALA A 86 -6.66 11.18 -6.23
C ALA A 86 -7.56 9.96 -6.50
N CYS A 87 -7.52 8.97 -5.60
CA CYS A 87 -8.39 7.82 -5.73
C CYS A 87 -9.85 8.25 -5.59
N PRO A 88 -10.76 7.67 -6.38
CA PRO A 88 -12.18 7.91 -6.19
C PRO A 88 -12.56 7.55 -4.75
N ALA A 89 -13.39 8.39 -4.15
CA ALA A 89 -13.89 8.12 -2.81
C ALA A 89 -14.77 6.86 -2.86
N GLN A 90 -14.63 6.00 -1.85
CA GLN A 90 -15.37 4.73 -1.77
C GLN A 90 -16.14 4.67 -0.47
N TRP A 91 -17.37 4.19 -0.56
CA TRP A 91 -18.18 3.83 0.59
C TRP A 91 -17.58 2.64 1.31
N ARG A 92 -17.57 2.70 2.64
CA ARG A 92 -17.23 1.59 3.53
C ARG A 92 -18.44 1.26 4.37
N THR A 93 -18.81 -0.01 4.38
CA THR A 93 -19.91 -0.52 5.18
C THR A 93 -19.34 -1.32 6.35
N GLY A 94 -19.81 -1.03 7.55
CA GLY A 94 -19.60 -1.87 8.72
C GLY A 94 -20.49 -3.11 8.70
N ALA A 95 -20.33 -3.95 9.71
CA ALA A 95 -21.25 -5.05 9.97
C ALA A 95 -22.66 -4.53 10.32
N TRP A 96 -23.67 -5.34 10.06
CA TRP A 96 -25.02 -5.12 10.55
C TRP A 96 -25.06 -5.32 12.07
N SER A 97 -25.84 -4.49 12.75
CA SER A 97 -26.21 -4.70 14.14
C SER A 97 -27.06 -5.96 14.27
N GLU A 98 -27.23 -6.43 15.49
CA GLU A 98 -28.32 -7.35 15.80
C GLU A 98 -29.67 -6.71 15.47
N CYS A 99 -30.66 -7.57 15.24
CA CYS A 99 -32.04 -7.16 15.02
C CYS A 99 -32.54 -6.39 16.24
N SER A 100 -33.25 -5.28 16.01
CA SER A 100 -33.79 -4.45 17.09
C SER A 100 -34.81 -5.16 17.98
N VAL A 101 -35.29 -6.33 17.54
CA VAL A 101 -36.24 -7.17 18.24
C VAL A 101 -35.72 -8.60 18.26
N THR A 102 -36.15 -9.37 19.25
CA THR A 102 -35.90 -10.81 19.35
C THR A 102 -37.01 -11.66 18.74
N CYS A 103 -38.17 -11.04 18.43
CA CYS A 103 -39.31 -11.62 17.75
C CYS A 103 -40.09 -10.53 17.01
N GLY A 104 -40.94 -10.90 16.06
CA GLY A 104 -41.72 -9.98 15.23
C GLY A 104 -40.87 -9.32 14.14
N GLU A 105 -41.30 -8.13 13.72
CA GLU A 105 -40.59 -7.31 12.75
C GLU A 105 -39.64 -6.34 13.45
N GLY A 106 -38.39 -6.30 13.01
CA GLY A 106 -37.41 -5.34 13.48
C GLY A 106 -36.53 -4.81 12.37
N MET A 107 -35.52 -4.07 12.78
CA MET A 107 -34.54 -3.49 11.89
C MET A 107 -33.12 -3.74 12.39
N GLU A 108 -32.21 -3.94 11.46
CA GLU A 108 -30.77 -3.94 11.69
C GLU A 108 -30.18 -2.68 11.08
N ARG A 109 -29.16 -2.12 11.73
CA ARG A 109 -28.47 -0.91 11.27
C ARG A 109 -27.01 -1.23 11.03
N ARG A 110 -26.40 -0.61 10.01
CA ARG A 110 -24.95 -0.65 9.83
C ARG A 110 -24.39 0.75 9.65
N LEU A 111 -23.13 0.90 10.02
CA LEU A 111 -22.39 2.13 9.74
C LEU A 111 -22.01 2.17 8.26
N VAL A 112 -22.27 3.29 7.59
CA VAL A 112 -21.82 3.55 6.21
C VAL A 112 -21.06 4.87 6.21
N THR A 113 -19.74 4.79 6.00
CA THR A 113 -18.87 5.97 5.97
C THR A 113 -18.21 6.11 4.62
N CYS A 114 -17.91 7.35 4.25
CA CYS A 114 -17.09 7.64 3.08
C CYS A 114 -15.70 8.05 3.53
N ARG A 115 -14.69 7.45 2.91
CA ARG A 115 -13.28 7.59 3.32
C ARG A 115 -12.74 9.02 3.16
N ILE A 116 -13.40 9.84 2.33
CA ILE A 116 -13.04 11.23 2.05
C ILE A 116 -14.25 12.13 2.38
N GLY A 117 -14.69 12.12 3.65
CA GLY A 117 -15.83 12.94 4.09
C GLY A 117 -17.07 12.64 3.26
N ASP A 118 -17.64 13.65 2.59
CA ASP A 118 -18.84 13.51 1.76
C ASP A 118 -18.58 13.33 0.26
N GLN A 119 -17.35 13.03 -0.16
CA GLN A 119 -16.97 12.99 -1.59
C GLN A 119 -17.32 11.67 -2.32
N CYS A 120 -18.10 10.79 -1.70
CA CYS A 120 -18.54 9.55 -2.35
C CYS A 120 -19.75 9.84 -3.23
N ASN A 121 -19.48 10.10 -4.52
CA ASN A 121 -20.49 10.45 -5.52
C ASN A 121 -21.29 9.25 -6.06
N SER A 122 -20.89 8.02 -5.72
CA SER A 122 -21.63 6.81 -6.08
C SER A 122 -22.82 6.57 -5.14
N ASP A 123 -23.77 5.73 -5.55
CA ASP A 123 -24.94 5.39 -4.73
C ASP A 123 -24.55 4.94 -3.32
N LYS A 124 -25.17 5.60 -2.33
CA LYS A 124 -24.91 5.33 -0.92
C LYS A 124 -25.50 3.98 -0.51
N PRO A 125 -24.71 3.05 0.03
CA PRO A 125 -25.23 1.78 0.53
C PRO A 125 -26.27 1.97 1.63
N GLU A 126 -27.22 1.03 1.71
CA GLU A 126 -28.26 1.02 2.74
C GLU A 126 -27.67 1.09 4.16
N THR A 127 -28.26 1.89 5.03
CA THR A 127 -27.87 1.98 6.44
C THR A 127 -28.78 1.16 7.35
N VAL A 128 -29.94 0.75 6.86
CA VAL A 128 -30.98 0.02 7.59
C VAL A 128 -31.52 -1.11 6.72
N ARG A 129 -31.71 -2.29 7.28
CA ARG A 129 -32.45 -3.40 6.65
C ARG A 129 -33.45 -4.01 7.63
N PHE A 130 -34.47 -4.67 7.10
CA PHE A 130 -35.49 -5.34 7.92
C PHE A 130 -35.04 -6.75 8.33
N CYS A 131 -35.44 -7.16 9.52
CA CYS A 131 -35.21 -8.49 10.07
C CYS A 131 -36.51 -9.05 10.69
N ARG A 132 -36.69 -10.38 10.63
CA ARG A 132 -37.84 -11.08 11.21
C ARG A 132 -37.39 -12.37 11.91
N PRO A 133 -37.03 -12.31 13.21
CA PRO A 133 -36.46 -13.46 13.93
C PRO A 133 -37.46 -14.60 14.21
N GLY A 134 -38.77 -14.35 14.11
CA GLY A 134 -39.84 -15.33 14.40
C GLY A 134 -41.04 -14.67 15.08
N PRO A 135 -42.20 -15.33 15.22
CA PRO A 135 -43.38 -14.74 15.85
C PRO A 135 -43.20 -14.51 17.36
N CYS A 136 -43.85 -13.47 17.92
CA CYS A 136 -43.87 -13.22 19.36
C CYS A 136 -44.96 -14.06 20.03
N HIS A 137 -44.63 -14.73 21.14
CA HIS A 137 -45.61 -15.46 21.96
C HIS A 137 -45.99 -14.60 23.18
N GLY A 138 -47.30 -14.35 23.36
CA GLY A 138 -47.82 -13.34 24.27
C GLY A 138 -47.61 -13.65 25.75
N ASN A 139 -46.84 -12.79 26.43
CA ASN A 139 -47.16 -12.00 27.63
C ASN A 139 -45.84 -11.65 28.34
N HIS A 140 -45.04 -10.79 27.74
CA HIS A 140 -44.11 -9.95 28.47
C HIS A 140 -43.81 -8.73 27.59
N SER A 141 -44.14 -7.56 28.10
CA SER A 141 -43.64 -6.28 27.62
C SER A 141 -42.15 -6.17 27.93
N ASP A 142 -41.35 -7.02 27.27
CA ASP A 142 -39.91 -6.97 27.39
C ASP A 142 -39.40 -5.92 26.40
N ALA A 143 -39.28 -4.71 26.92
CA ALA A 143 -38.22 -3.82 26.48
C ALA A 143 -36.91 -4.64 26.40
N PRO A 144 -36.09 -4.48 25.35
CA PRO A 144 -34.90 -5.29 25.18
C PRO A 144 -34.02 -5.18 26.43
N PRO A 145 -33.45 -6.28 26.97
CA PRO A 145 -32.40 -6.14 27.94
C PRO A 145 -31.30 -5.33 27.24
N LEU A 146 -31.04 -4.13 27.73
CA LEU A 146 -29.80 -3.42 27.45
C LEU A 146 -28.70 -4.35 27.93
N SER A 147 -28.20 -5.20 27.03
CA SER A 147 -26.97 -5.94 27.26
C SER A 147 -25.93 -4.88 27.62
N LYS A 148 -25.21 -5.10 28.72
CA LYS A 148 -24.25 -4.16 29.32
C LYS A 148 -23.04 -3.82 28.41
N GLN A 149 -23.14 -4.04 27.10
CA GLN A 149 -22.19 -3.64 26.08
C GLN A 149 -22.71 -2.51 25.17
N SER A 150 -23.97 -2.06 25.30
CA SER A 150 -24.53 -1.02 24.43
C SER A 150 -24.23 0.43 24.88
N LEU A 151 -23.94 0.67 26.16
CA LEU A 151 -23.63 2.01 26.68
C LEU A 151 -22.29 2.57 26.15
N SER A 152 -21.34 1.72 25.77
CA SER A 152 -20.06 2.17 25.19
C SER A 152 -20.21 2.69 23.75
N LEU A 153 -21.19 2.20 22.98
CA LEU A 153 -21.48 2.69 21.62
C LEU A 153 -22.37 3.94 21.62
N TYR A 154 -23.31 4.08 22.56
CA TYR A 154 -24.14 5.30 22.65
C TYR A 154 -23.34 6.51 23.16
N LEU A 155 -22.41 6.33 24.09
CA LEU A 155 -21.58 7.43 24.60
C LEU A 155 -20.40 7.80 23.67
N ALA A 156 -19.90 6.87 22.86
CA ALA A 156 -18.88 7.19 21.84
C ALA A 156 -19.42 8.07 20.71
N ASN A 157 -20.73 8.01 20.42
CA ASN A 157 -21.37 8.82 19.37
C ASN A 157 -21.74 10.24 19.82
N SER A 158 -21.65 10.57 21.11
CA SER A 158 -21.92 11.92 21.63
C SER A 158 -20.70 12.84 21.67
N VAL A 159 -19.48 12.29 21.50
CA VAL A 159 -18.24 13.10 21.59
C VAL A 159 -17.74 13.61 20.23
N HIS A 160 -18.23 13.08 19.09
CA HIS A 160 -17.79 13.54 17.77
C HIS A 160 -18.74 14.51 17.05
N SER A 161 -19.87 14.89 17.67
CA SER A 161 -20.84 15.84 17.08
C SER A 161 -20.82 17.24 17.71
N SER A 162 -19.75 17.62 18.42
CA SER A 162 -19.55 18.99 18.91
C SER A 162 -18.09 19.42 18.76
N SER A 163 -17.58 19.44 17.53
CA SER A 163 -16.51 20.38 17.16
C SER A 163 -17.07 21.35 16.12
N LYS A 164 -18.14 22.07 16.50
CA LYS A 164 -18.54 23.28 15.79
C LYS A 164 -17.59 24.39 16.22
N GLN A 165 -16.98 25.02 15.22
CA GLN A 165 -16.14 26.21 15.32
C GLN A 165 -16.70 27.21 16.35
N ILE A 166 -15.90 27.52 17.37
CA ILE A 166 -16.05 28.75 18.15
C ILE A 166 -15.64 29.89 17.21
N LYS A 167 -16.59 30.44 16.47
CA LYS A 167 -16.43 31.78 15.89
C LYS A 167 -16.51 32.77 17.05
N HIS A 168 -15.39 33.38 17.40
CA HIS A 168 -15.37 34.56 18.29
C HIS A 168 -16.24 35.64 17.66
N TYR A 169 -17.42 35.87 18.23
CA TYR A 169 -18.26 37.01 17.92
C TYR A 169 -17.91 38.11 18.92
N ASN A 170 -17.23 39.15 18.45
CA ASN A 170 -17.03 40.37 19.23
C ASN A 170 -18.33 41.18 19.24
N PRO A 171 -18.88 41.56 20.40
CA PRO A 171 -20.02 42.45 20.46
C PRO A 171 -19.63 43.88 20.05
N PRO A 172 -20.51 44.62 19.34
CA PRO A 172 -20.27 46.03 19.04
C PRO A 172 -20.41 46.89 20.30
N GLU A 173 -19.45 47.81 20.49
CA GLU A 173 -19.46 48.82 21.55
C GLU A 173 -20.71 49.71 21.43
N SER A 174 -21.51 49.73 22.50
CA SER A 174 -22.59 50.69 22.66
C SER A 174 -22.00 52.06 22.95
N HIS A 175 -21.93 52.91 21.93
CA HIS A 175 -21.89 54.36 22.08
C HIS A 175 -23.10 54.81 22.91
N ASN A 176 -22.85 55.46 24.05
CA ASN A 176 -23.86 56.23 24.78
C ASN A 176 -23.49 57.72 24.68
N PRO A 177 -24.43 58.62 24.37
CA PRO A 177 -24.13 60.02 24.08
C PRO A 177 -24.09 60.88 25.36
N SER A 178 -23.17 61.83 25.35
CA SER A 178 -23.22 63.17 25.96
C SER A 178 -23.75 63.34 27.39
N ARG A 179 -22.84 63.66 28.32
CA ARG A 179 -22.80 64.98 28.98
C ARG A 179 -21.43 65.30 29.57
#